data_AF-A0A1F7U8M9-F1
#
_entry.id   AF-A0A1F7U8M9-F1
#
_cell.length_a   1.000
_cell.length_b   1.000
_cell.length_c   1.000
_cell.angle_alpha   90.00
_cell.angle_beta   90.00
_cell.angle_gamma   90.00
#
_symmetry.space_group_name_H-M   'P 1'
#
loop_
_entity.id
_entity.type
_entity.pdbx_description
1 polymer ?
#
loop_
_entity_poly.entity_id
_entity_poly.type
_entity_poly.pdbx_seq_one_letter_code
_entity_poly.pdbx_strand_id
1 'polypeptide(L)'
;MVLPIEAQAIIHGFLGTVVLMSFSGAFAELVGLSKAGIRRVRIGVTAMFAATVLTVTTGIILYIPYRAAGGPRSEILAGPIPWVHTILFELKEYAGVYAAIILLMAVILVSRHGDQILAERRFRLSTAWILVLSMLVVLLTYGLGAYVTKIAPL
;
A
#
# COMPACT_ATOMS: atom_id res chain seq x y z
N MET A 1 -3.23 8.54 -25.07
CA MET A 1 -2.61 9.76 -24.52
C MET A 1 -2.01 9.40 -23.17
N VAL A 2 -0.71 9.62 -22.98
CA VAL A 2 -0.06 9.39 -21.67
C VAL A 2 -0.29 10.64 -20.82
N LEU A 3 -0.72 10.47 -19.57
CA LEU A 3 -0.95 11.59 -18.65
C LEU A 3 0.38 12.30 -18.30
N PRO A 4 0.38 13.60 -18.01
CA PRO A 4 1.53 14.30 -17.43
C PRO A 4 2.01 13.63 -16.14
N ILE A 5 3.30 13.76 -15.81
CA ILE A 5 3.91 13.10 -14.65
C ILE A 5 3.26 13.56 -13.33
N GLU A 6 2.88 14.84 -13.26
CA GLU A 6 2.22 15.44 -12.11
C GLU A 6 0.85 14.80 -11.88
N ALA A 7 0.09 14.58 -12.97
CA ALA A 7 -1.20 13.91 -12.89
C ALA A 7 -1.04 12.45 -12.43
N GLN A 8 -0.01 11.74 -12.90
CA GLN A 8 0.28 10.38 -12.45
C GLN A 8 0.66 10.34 -10.96
N ALA A 9 1.47 11.29 -10.49
CA ALA A 9 1.86 11.41 -9.08
C ALA A 9 0.66 11.72 -8.18
N ILE A 10 -0.24 12.61 -8.61
CA ILE A 10 -1.49 12.91 -7.89
C ILE A 10 -2.37 11.66 -7.79
N ILE A 11 -2.55 10.92 -8.89
CA ILE A 11 -3.33 9.67 -8.88
C ILE A 11 -2.71 8.66 -7.91
N HIS A 12 -1.40 8.48 -7.95
CA HIS A 12 -0.68 7.58 -7.04
C HIS A 12 -0.89 7.96 -5.56
N GLY A 13 -0.72 9.24 -5.22
CA GLY A 13 -0.94 9.75 -3.86
C GLY A 13 -2.40 9.64 -3.40
N PHE A 14 -3.36 9.88 -4.30
CA PHE A 14 -4.78 9.70 -4.03
C PHE A 14 -5.10 8.23 -3.73
N LEU A 15 -4.58 7.29 -4.52
CA LEU A 15 -4.77 5.85 -4.27
C LEU A 15 -4.18 5.44 -2.92
N GLY A 16 -3.02 5.99 -2.54
CA GLY A 16 -2.45 5.83 -1.20
C GLY A 16 -3.42 6.30 -0.09
N THR A 17 -4.08 7.44 -0.28
CA THR A 17 -5.12 7.93 0.65
C THR A 17 -6.29 6.95 0.75
N VAL A 18 -6.75 6.40 -0.39
CA VAL A 18 -7.83 5.41 -0.42
C VAL A 18 -7.43 4.13 0.34
N VAL A 19 -6.17 3.70 0.27
CA VAL A 19 -5.65 2.58 1.08
C VAL A 19 -5.80 2.88 2.58
N LEU A 20 -5.38 4.07 3.03
CA LEU A 20 -5.46 4.46 4.45
C LEU A 20 -6.92 4.55 4.95
N MET A 21 -7.81 5.12 4.14
CA MET A 21 -9.23 5.21 4.47
C MET A 21 -9.88 3.83 4.54
N SER A 22 -9.55 2.95 3.59
CA SER A 22 -10.09 1.59 3.52
C SER A 22 -9.62 0.74 4.70
N PHE A 23 -8.34 0.86 5.10
CA PHE A 23 -7.82 0.26 6.33
C PHE A 23 -8.62 0.74 7.55
N SER A 24 -8.75 2.05 7.71
CA SER A 24 -9.40 2.65 8.89
C SER A 24 -10.86 2.18 9.01
N GLY A 25 -11.59 2.17 7.90
CA GLY A 25 -12.98 1.67 7.86
C GLY A 25 -13.08 0.18 8.16
N ALA A 26 -12.26 -0.67 7.52
CA ALA A 26 -12.28 -2.11 7.78
C ALA A 26 -11.88 -2.44 9.22
N PHE A 27 -10.88 -1.76 9.76
CA PHE A 27 -10.36 -2.02 11.10
C PHE A 27 -11.34 -1.56 12.19
N ALA A 28 -11.99 -0.40 12.02
CA ALA A 28 -13.02 0.07 12.95
C ALA A 28 -14.19 -0.94 13.07
N GLU A 29 -14.60 -1.54 11.95
CA GLU A 29 -15.67 -2.54 11.92
C GLU A 29 -15.29 -3.88 12.56
N LEU A 30 -13.99 -4.23 12.56
CA LEU A 30 -13.49 -5.38 13.32
C LEU A 30 -13.49 -5.13 14.84
N VAL A 31 -13.50 -3.86 15.28
CA VAL A 31 -13.60 -3.49 16.71
C VAL A 31 -15.05 -3.43 17.16
N GLY A 32 -15.94 -2.76 16.41
CA GLY A 32 -17.36 -2.57 16.75
C GLY A 32 -18.30 -3.73 16.41
N LEU A 33 -17.76 -4.86 15.96
CA LEU A 33 -18.39 -6.09 15.43
C LEU A 33 -19.92 -6.15 15.45
N SER A 34 -20.48 -6.22 14.25
CA SER A 34 -21.88 -6.56 14.01
C SER A 34 -21.99 -7.38 12.72
N LYS A 35 -23.15 -8.03 12.50
CA LYS A 35 -23.41 -8.72 11.21
C LYS A 35 -23.28 -7.75 10.03
N ALA A 36 -23.82 -6.53 10.16
CA ALA A 36 -23.64 -5.48 9.17
C ALA A 36 -22.17 -5.04 9.04
N GLY A 37 -21.43 -5.06 10.16
CA GLY A 37 -20.00 -4.77 10.21
C GLY A 37 -19.17 -5.75 9.39
N ILE A 38 -19.46 -7.06 9.40
CA ILE A 38 -18.74 -8.03 8.56
C ILE A 38 -18.84 -7.71 7.06
N ARG A 39 -20.03 -7.27 6.59
CA ARG A 39 -20.19 -6.80 5.20
C ARG A 39 -19.31 -5.58 4.93
N ARG A 40 -19.22 -4.63 5.86
CA ARG A 40 -18.37 -3.44 5.74
C ARG A 40 -16.88 -3.77 5.83
N VAL A 41 -16.47 -4.73 6.66
CA VAL A 41 -15.11 -5.29 6.66
C VAL A 41 -14.79 -5.84 5.26
N ARG A 42 -15.68 -6.66 4.67
CA ARG A 42 -15.46 -7.20 3.33
C ARG A 42 -15.25 -6.10 2.29
N ILE A 43 -16.10 -5.07 2.31
CA ILE A 43 -15.99 -3.91 1.41
C ILE A 43 -14.65 -3.20 1.63
N GLY A 44 -14.32 -2.86 2.87
CA GLY A 44 -13.10 -2.14 3.21
C GLY A 44 -11.83 -2.91 2.85
N VAL A 45 -11.75 -4.20 3.16
CA VAL A 45 -10.58 -5.03 2.81
C VAL A 45 -10.44 -5.18 1.28
N THR A 46 -11.55 -5.35 0.56
CA THR A 46 -11.53 -5.45 -0.92
C THR A 46 -11.11 -4.12 -1.55
N ALA A 47 -11.64 -3.00 -1.06
CA ALA A 47 -11.26 -1.67 -1.51
C ALA A 47 -9.78 -1.38 -1.20
N MET A 48 -9.30 -1.75 -0.02
CA MET A 48 -7.89 -1.62 0.37
C MET A 48 -6.99 -2.43 -0.56
N PHE A 49 -7.35 -3.69 -0.86
CA PHE A 49 -6.62 -4.54 -1.79
C PHE A 49 -6.56 -3.92 -3.20
N ALA A 50 -7.71 -3.53 -3.76
CA ALA A 50 -7.77 -2.92 -5.09
C ALA A 50 -6.95 -1.62 -5.16
N ALA A 51 -7.12 -0.73 -4.18
CA ALA A 51 -6.36 0.51 -4.10
C ALA A 51 -4.85 0.25 -3.96
N THR A 52 -4.45 -0.78 -3.22
CA THR A 52 -3.03 -1.17 -3.09
C THR A 52 -2.46 -1.67 -4.42
N VAL A 53 -3.18 -2.54 -5.13
CA VAL A 53 -2.76 -3.01 -6.47
C VAL A 53 -2.59 -1.85 -7.44
N LEU A 54 -3.55 -0.92 -7.45
CA LEU A 54 -3.47 0.29 -8.28
C LEU A 54 -2.33 1.23 -7.85
N THR A 55 -2.10 1.39 -6.55
CA THR A 55 -0.99 2.19 -6.01
C THR A 55 0.35 1.61 -6.45
N VAL A 56 0.55 0.28 -6.32
CA VAL A 56 1.77 -0.39 -6.78
C VAL A 56 1.93 -0.23 -8.30
N THR A 57 0.86 -0.43 -9.06
CA THR A 57 0.89 -0.31 -10.53
C THR A 57 1.29 1.10 -10.97
N THR A 58 0.66 2.13 -10.40
CA THR A 58 1.01 3.53 -10.69
C THR A 58 2.42 3.88 -10.19
N GLY A 59 2.87 3.30 -9.08
CA GLY A 59 4.24 3.43 -8.60
C GLY A 59 5.27 2.87 -9.58
N ILE A 60 4.98 1.72 -10.21
CA ILE A 60 5.81 1.14 -11.27
C ILE A 60 5.87 2.06 -12.51
N ILE A 61 4.78 2.76 -12.83
CA ILE A 61 4.79 3.71 -13.95
C ILE A 61 5.66 4.93 -13.62
N LEU A 62 5.49 5.51 -12.43
CA LEU A 62 6.34 6.61 -11.92
C LEU A 62 7.81 6.21 -11.80
N TYR A 63 8.09 4.90 -11.78
CA TYR A 63 9.43 4.39 -11.69
C TYR A 63 10.26 4.55 -12.97
N ILE A 64 9.59 4.59 -14.12
CA ILE A 64 10.23 4.72 -15.44
C ILE A 64 11.03 6.03 -15.52
N PRO A 65 10.45 7.23 -15.29
CA PRO A 65 11.21 8.47 -15.31
C PRO A 65 12.24 8.56 -14.16
N TYR A 66 11.94 7.97 -12.99
CA TYR A 66 12.91 7.91 -11.89
C TYR A 66 14.23 7.22 -12.30
N ARG A 67 14.15 6.13 -13.07
CA ARG A 67 15.30 5.34 -13.55
C ARG A 67 15.88 5.81 -14.88
N ALA A 68 15.26 6.77 -15.55
CA ALA A 68 15.75 7.27 -16.83
C ALA A 68 17.17 7.84 -16.71
N ALA A 69 17.92 7.84 -17.81
CA ALA A 69 19.24 8.47 -17.85
C ALA A 69 19.12 9.96 -17.51
N GLY A 70 19.93 10.43 -16.55
CA GLY A 70 19.84 11.80 -16.04
C GLY A 70 18.63 12.05 -15.12
N GLY A 71 17.80 11.05 -14.83
CA GLY A 71 16.71 11.16 -13.87
C GLY A 71 17.16 11.06 -12.40
N PRO A 72 16.22 11.16 -11.45
CA PRO A 72 16.49 11.22 -10.01
C PRO A 72 17.43 10.14 -9.47
N ARG A 73 17.34 8.91 -9.99
CA ARG A 73 18.29 7.83 -9.63
C ARG A 73 19.74 8.22 -9.92
N SER A 74 19.99 8.80 -11.09
CA SER A 74 21.34 9.18 -11.53
C SER A 74 21.92 10.27 -10.63
N GLU A 75 21.08 11.25 -10.25
CA GLU A 75 21.45 12.33 -9.32
C GLU A 75 21.82 11.80 -7.94
N ILE A 76 20.98 10.91 -7.36
CA ILE A 76 21.23 10.31 -6.05
C ILE A 76 22.53 9.51 -6.05
N LEU A 77 22.78 8.73 -7.11
CA LEU A 77 23.97 7.89 -7.22
C LEU A 77 25.27 8.69 -7.43
N ALA A 78 25.19 9.84 -8.11
CA ALA A 78 26.33 10.74 -8.27
C ALA A 78 26.56 11.65 -7.05
N GLY A 79 25.55 11.81 -6.20
CA GLY A 79 25.58 12.67 -5.02
C GLY A 79 26.25 12.07 -3.78
N PRO A 80 26.20 12.78 -2.64
CA PRO A 80 26.86 12.37 -1.40
C PRO A 80 26.18 11.22 -0.65
N ILE A 81 24.97 10.81 -1.07
CA ILE A 81 24.12 9.84 -0.38
C ILE A 81 23.61 8.71 -1.29
N PRO A 82 24.48 8.00 -2.02
CA PRO A 82 24.08 6.94 -2.95
C PRO A 82 23.32 5.79 -2.26
N TRP A 83 23.54 5.60 -0.96
CA TRP A 83 22.85 4.63 -0.12
C TRP A 83 21.33 4.82 -0.07
N VAL A 84 20.84 6.03 -0.35
CA VAL A 84 19.40 6.32 -0.44
C VAL A 84 18.77 5.53 -1.59
N HIS A 85 19.45 5.42 -2.72
CA HIS A 85 18.98 4.55 -3.79
C HIS A 85 19.26 3.08 -3.46
N THR A 86 20.53 2.74 -3.20
CA THR A 86 20.97 1.33 -3.14
C THR A 86 20.40 0.55 -1.96
N ILE A 87 19.94 1.23 -0.89
CA ILE A 87 19.33 0.58 0.28
C ILE A 87 17.85 0.95 0.38
N LEU A 88 17.52 2.23 0.57
CA LEU A 88 16.14 2.62 0.91
C LEU A 88 15.20 2.42 -0.26
N PHE A 89 15.58 2.90 -1.44
CA PHE A 89 14.73 2.78 -2.62
C PHE A 89 14.58 1.31 -3.04
N GLU A 90 15.67 0.55 -3.11
CA GLU A 90 15.63 -0.89 -3.43
C GLU A 90 14.76 -1.66 -2.42
N LEU A 91 14.92 -1.43 -1.10
CA LEU A 91 14.07 -2.05 -0.07
C LEU A 91 12.59 -1.72 -0.26
N LYS A 92 12.27 -0.45 -0.54
CA LYS A 92 10.89 0.00 -0.81
C LYS A 92 10.26 -0.80 -1.94
N GLU A 93 11.00 -1.06 -3.01
CA GLU A 93 10.49 -1.77 -4.18
C GLU A 93 10.11 -3.21 -3.86
N TYR A 94 11.02 -3.94 -3.21
CA TYR A 94 10.75 -5.32 -2.82
C TYR A 94 9.58 -5.38 -1.85
N ALA A 95 9.55 -4.50 -0.84
CA ALA A 95 8.50 -4.50 0.18
C ALA A 95 7.11 -4.13 -0.40
N GLY A 96 7.05 -3.19 -1.35
CA GLY A 96 5.78 -2.66 -1.88
C GLY A 96 4.85 -3.71 -2.48
N VAL A 97 5.39 -4.71 -3.16
CA VAL A 97 4.60 -5.77 -3.81
C VAL A 97 3.95 -6.70 -2.78
N TYR A 98 4.60 -6.93 -1.64
CA TYR A 98 4.09 -7.85 -0.61
C TYR A 98 2.82 -7.33 0.08
N ALA A 99 2.61 -6.00 0.14
CA ALA A 99 1.38 -5.45 0.71
C ALA A 99 0.12 -5.99 0.01
N ALA A 100 0.13 -6.06 -1.32
CA ALA A 100 -0.99 -6.61 -2.10
C ALA A 100 -1.21 -8.11 -1.84
N ILE A 101 -0.12 -8.88 -1.72
CA ILE A 101 -0.18 -10.33 -1.44
C ILE A 101 -0.79 -10.59 -0.06
N ILE A 102 -0.35 -9.85 0.96
CA ILE A 102 -0.88 -9.94 2.32
C ILE A 102 -2.37 -9.55 2.34
N LEU A 103 -2.76 -8.50 1.63
CA LEU A 103 -4.18 -8.09 1.55
C LEU A 103 -5.05 -9.09 0.82
N LEU A 104 -4.53 -9.78 -0.19
CA LEU A 104 -5.27 -10.86 -0.85
C LEU A 104 -5.66 -11.96 0.15
N MET A 105 -4.78 -12.27 1.12
CA MET A 105 -5.11 -13.22 2.19
C MET A 105 -6.28 -12.72 3.05
N ALA A 106 -6.32 -11.41 3.39
CA ALA A 106 -7.43 -10.83 4.12
C ALA A 106 -8.73 -10.87 3.30
N VAL A 107 -8.68 -10.57 2.00
CA VAL A 107 -9.84 -10.68 1.10
C VAL A 107 -10.39 -12.10 1.10
N ILE A 108 -9.53 -13.11 0.96
CA ILE A 108 -9.94 -14.52 0.98
C ILE A 108 -10.54 -14.90 2.34
N LEU A 109 -9.87 -14.54 3.44
CA LEU A 109 -10.31 -14.85 4.79
C LEU A 109 -11.71 -14.26 5.09
N VAL A 110 -11.92 -12.98 4.81
CA VAL A 110 -13.21 -12.30 5.07
C VAL A 110 -14.30 -12.77 4.09
N SER A 111 -13.93 -13.12 2.86
CA SER A 111 -14.89 -13.61 1.87
C SER A 111 -15.39 -15.01 2.19
N ARG A 112 -14.52 -15.88 2.70
CA ARG A 112 -14.83 -17.28 2.98
C ARG A 112 -15.27 -17.55 4.42
N HIS A 113 -14.84 -16.73 5.38
CA HIS A 113 -15.02 -16.97 6.82
C HIS A 113 -15.65 -15.81 7.59
N GLY A 114 -16.52 -15.02 6.93
CA GLY A 114 -17.17 -13.86 7.53
C GLY A 114 -17.96 -14.18 8.82
N ASP A 115 -18.68 -15.29 8.84
CA ASP A 115 -19.46 -15.70 10.01
C ASP A 115 -18.56 -16.14 11.16
N GLN A 116 -17.44 -16.82 10.87
CA GLN A 116 -16.45 -17.19 11.86
C GLN A 116 -15.69 -15.98 12.42
N ILE A 117 -15.48 -14.91 11.64
CA ILE A 117 -14.91 -13.65 12.17
C ILE A 117 -15.83 -13.04 13.24
N LEU A 118 -17.14 -13.16 13.05
CA LEU A 118 -18.13 -12.72 14.04
C LEU A 118 -18.13 -13.62 15.28
N ALA A 119 -18.19 -14.94 15.08
CA ALA A 119 -18.37 -15.91 16.15
C ALA A 119 -17.08 -16.23 16.94
N GLU A 120 -15.92 -16.22 16.28
CA GLU A 120 -14.66 -16.75 16.84
C GLU A 120 -13.56 -15.70 16.90
N ARG A 121 -13.00 -15.51 18.10
CA ARG A 121 -11.90 -14.56 18.34
C ARG A 121 -10.67 -14.85 17.48
N ARG A 122 -10.38 -16.12 17.18
CA ARG A 122 -9.21 -16.52 16.36
C ARG A 122 -9.27 -15.90 14.96
N PHE A 123 -10.37 -16.10 14.24
CA PHE A 123 -10.55 -15.57 12.87
C PHE A 123 -10.51 -14.04 12.83
N ARG A 124 -11.07 -13.41 13.86
CA ARG A 124 -11.04 -11.96 14.03
C ARG A 124 -9.63 -11.42 14.23
N LEU A 125 -8.88 -12.00 15.17
CA LEU A 125 -7.49 -11.62 15.42
C LEU A 125 -6.60 -11.88 14.20
N SER A 126 -6.79 -13.02 13.51
CA SER A 126 -6.07 -13.30 12.27
C SER A 126 -6.34 -12.22 11.21
N THR A 127 -7.61 -11.82 11.03
CA THR A 127 -7.97 -10.74 10.09
C THR A 127 -7.32 -9.41 10.50
N ALA A 128 -7.40 -9.04 11.78
CA ALA A 128 -6.80 -7.83 12.31
C ALA A 128 -5.28 -7.81 12.10
N TRP A 129 -4.59 -8.91 12.39
CA TRP A 129 -3.14 -9.02 12.22
C TRP A 129 -2.71 -8.93 10.75
N ILE A 130 -3.45 -9.55 9.82
CA ILE A 130 -3.16 -9.43 8.39
C ILE A 130 -3.31 -7.97 7.93
N LEU A 131 -4.36 -7.27 8.37
CA LEU A 131 -4.56 -5.86 8.03
C LEU A 131 -3.47 -4.96 8.63
N VAL A 132 -3.11 -5.15 9.91
CA VAL A 132 -2.04 -4.39 10.56
C VAL A 132 -0.70 -4.65 9.87
N LEU A 133 -0.36 -5.90 9.58
CA LEU A 133 0.88 -6.24 8.89
C LEU A 133 0.94 -5.59 7.51
N SER A 134 -0.14 -5.66 6.72
CA SER A 134 -0.21 -4.97 5.44
C SER A 134 -0.04 -3.46 5.62
N MET A 135 -0.68 -2.86 6.62
CA MET A 135 -0.59 -1.41 6.86
C MET A 135 0.84 -1.00 7.22
N LEU A 136 1.55 -1.78 8.02
CA LEU A 136 2.95 -1.53 8.34
C LEU A 136 3.84 -1.54 7.08
N VAL A 137 3.62 -2.48 6.17
CA VAL A 137 4.34 -2.53 4.89
C VAL A 137 4.00 -1.32 4.01
N VAL A 138 2.72 -0.93 3.94
CA VAL A 138 2.28 0.28 3.21
C VAL A 138 2.93 1.54 3.79
N LEU A 139 2.93 1.70 5.12
CA LEU A 139 3.53 2.88 5.77
C LEU A 139 5.04 2.92 5.61
N LEU A 140 5.72 1.77 5.70
CA LEU A 140 7.15 1.66 5.43
C LEU A 140 7.46 2.13 4.00
N THR A 141 6.77 1.58 3.02
CA THR A 141 7.03 1.87 1.60
C THR A 141 6.66 3.31 1.23
N TYR A 142 5.57 3.84 1.79
CA TYR A 142 5.21 5.24 1.67
C TYR A 142 6.30 6.16 2.25
N GLY A 143 6.75 5.89 3.48
CA GLY A 143 7.77 6.69 4.15
C GLY A 143 9.09 6.70 3.39
N LEU A 144 9.54 5.54 2.90
CA LEU A 144 10.75 5.43 2.06
C LEU A 144 10.59 6.16 0.73
N GLY A 145 9.42 6.03 0.07
CA GLY A 145 9.13 6.73 -1.18
C GLY A 145 9.13 8.25 -1.01
N ALA A 146 8.42 8.76 0.00
CA ALA A 146 8.37 10.19 0.30
C ALA A 146 9.75 10.77 0.64
N TYR A 147 10.58 10.01 1.38
CA TYR A 147 11.94 10.42 1.68
C TYR A 147 12.80 10.55 0.42
N VAL A 148 12.74 9.56 -0.49
CA VAL A 148 13.50 9.61 -1.75
C VAL A 148 13.04 10.78 -2.63
N THR A 149 11.72 10.97 -2.79
CA THR A 149 11.17 12.08 -3.58
C THR A 149 11.53 13.46 -3.01
N LYS A 150 11.71 13.57 -1.68
CA LYS A 150 12.18 14.82 -1.06
C LYS A 150 13.64 15.12 -1.40
N ILE A 151 14.47 14.10 -1.61
CA ILE A 151 15.89 14.26 -1.98
C ILE A 151 16.04 14.59 -3.45
N ALA A 152 15.34 13.84 -4.31
CA ALA A 152 15.35 14.04 -5.75
C ALA A 152 13.90 13.92 -6.28
N PRO A 153 13.24 15.07 -6.52
CA PRO A 153 11.88 15.10 -7.04
C PRO A 153 11.75 14.45 -8.42
N LEU A 154 10.58 13.88 -8.69
CA LEU A 154 10.18 13.42 -10.02
C LEU A 154 9.76 14.58 -10.92
#